data_AF-A0A4Q0ZIS1-F1
#
_entry.id   AF-A0A4Q0ZIS1-F1
#
_cell.length_a   1.000
_cell.length_b   1.000
_cell.length_c   1.000
_cell.angle_alpha   90.00
_cell.angle_beta   90.00
_cell.angle_gamma   90.00
#
_symmetry.space_group_name_H-M   'P 1'
#
loop_
_entity.id
_entity.type
_entity.pdbx_description
1 polymer ?
#
loop_
_entity_poly.entity_id
_entity_poly.type
_entity_poly.pdbx_seq_one_letter_code
_entity_poly.pdbx_strand_id
1 'polypeptide(L)' 'MWTLKNYEIIDKLVKRDSYSKIHKTIITDKYILVGDSASSIDPLSGNGVFQALSMSSIAPCVVNTILAN' A
#
# COMPACT_ATOMS: atom_id res chain seq x y z
N MET A 1 10.31 16.26 12.09
CA MET A 1 11.07 15.16 11.46
C MET A 1 12.33 14.95 12.29
N TRP A 2 12.45 13.86 13.05
CA TRP A 2 13.69 13.57 13.79
C TRP A 2 14.70 12.97 12.82
N THR A 3 15.69 13.76 12.41
CA THR A 3 16.79 13.26 11.57
C THR A 3 17.94 12.86 12.48
N LEU A 4 18.35 11.59 12.37
CA LEU A 4 19.55 11.06 13.01
C LEU A 4 20.79 11.62 12.29
N LYS A 5 21.15 12.87 12.53
CA LYS A 5 22.30 13.50 11.86
C LYS A 5 23.65 13.13 12.49
N ASN A 6 23.66 12.75 13.77
CA ASN A 6 24.88 12.51 14.55
C ASN A 6 24.80 11.18 15.32
N TYR A 7 24.56 10.07 14.63
CA TYR A 7 24.59 8.73 15.24
C TYR A 7 25.66 7.89 14.56
N GLU A 8 26.34 7.07 15.35
CA GLU A 8 27.29 6.08 14.84
C GLU A 8 26.61 4.71 14.88
N ILE A 9 26.64 3.99 13.75
CA ILE A 9 26.02 2.66 13.66
C ILE A 9 26.95 1.67 14.37
N ILE A 10 26.51 1.19 15.54
CA ILE A 10 27.30 0.35 16.45
C ILE A 10 27.40 -1.11 15.97
N ASP A 11 26.45 -1.55 15.14
CA ASP A 11 26.34 -2.93 14.66
C ASP A 11 25.65 -2.97 13.28
N LYS A 12 24.61 -3.78 13.04
CA LYS A 12 23.88 -3.81 11.77
C LYS A 12 22.72 -2.80 11.74
N LEU A 13 22.72 -1.90 10.74
CA LEU A 13 21.56 -1.06 10.45
C LEU A 13 20.40 -1.93 9.93
N VAL A 14 19.42 -2.20 10.79
CA VAL A 14 18.17 -2.86 10.40
C VAL A 14 17.13 -1.79 10.09
N LYS A 15 16.83 -1.61 8.80
CA LYS A 15 15.69 -0.77 8.39
C LYS A 15 14.40 -1.48 8.81
N ARG A 16 13.79 -1.05 9.91
CA ARG A 16 12.38 -1.38 10.20
C ARG A 16 11.56 -0.40 9.39
N ASP A 17 11.26 -0.78 8.16
CA ASP A 17 10.70 0.14 7.18
C ASP A 17 9.20 0.31 7.38
N SER A 18 8.73 1.55 7.43
CA SER A 18 7.33 1.96 7.30
C SER A 18 7.10 2.70 5.97
N TYR A 19 8.01 2.54 5.01
CA TYR A 19 7.97 3.24 3.72
C TYR A 19 6.71 2.90 2.92
N SER A 20 5.95 3.95 2.61
CA SER A 20 4.81 3.86 1.73
C SER A 20 5.24 3.36 0.35
N LYS A 21 4.64 2.25 -0.11
CA LYS A 21 4.89 1.67 -1.43
C LYS A 21 3.56 1.58 -2.18
N ILE A 22 3.53 2.18 -3.36
CA ILE A 22 2.38 2.14 -4.28
C ILE A 22 2.76 1.27 -5.48
N HIS A 23 1.91 0.31 -5.82
CA HIS A 23 2.10 -0.55 -6.99
C HIS A 23 1.84 0.26 -8.27
N LYS A 24 2.75 0.21 -9.25
CA LYS A 24 2.64 1.00 -10.49
C LYS A 24 1.43 0.61 -11.35
N THR A 25 1.11 -0.68 -11.35
CA THR A 25 -0.03 -1.24 -12.09
C THR A 25 -0.90 -1.98 -11.08
N ILE A 26 -2.10 -1.45 -10.86
CA ILE A 26 -3.07 -1.95 -9.88
C ILE A 26 -4.15 -2.79 -10.58
N ILE A 27 -4.49 -2.45 -11.82
CA ILE A 27 -5.52 -3.11 -12.63
C ILE A 27 -4.87 -3.62 -13.92
N THR A 28 -5.22 -4.84 -14.29
CA THR A 28 -4.90 -5.47 -15.58
C THR A 28 -6.12 -6.24 -16.08
N ASP A 29 -6.01 -6.82 -17.27
CA ASP A 29 -7.06 -7.66 -17.88
C ASP A 29 -7.37 -8.94 -17.06
N LYS A 30 -6.52 -9.29 -16.09
CA LYS A 30 -6.62 -10.55 -15.33
C LYS A 30 -6.85 -10.37 -13.84
N TYR A 31 -6.50 -9.21 -13.28
CA TYR A 31 -6.55 -8.98 -11.86
C TYR A 31 -6.69 -7.51 -11.51
N ILE A 32 -7.24 -7.27 -10.32
CA ILE A 32 -7.23 -6.01 -9.61
C ILE A 32 -6.57 -6.22 -8.25
N LEU A 33 -5.59 -5.39 -7.92
CA LEU A 33 -4.95 -5.38 -6.60
C LEU A 33 -5.79 -4.50 -5.66
N VAL A 34 -5.91 -4.92 -4.40
CA VAL A 34 -6.64 -4.19 -3.33
C VAL A 34 -5.84 -4.20 -2.03
N GLY A 35 -6.05 -3.19 -1.19
CA GLY A 35 -5.36 -3.04 0.10
C GLY A 35 -3.84 -3.04 -0.07
N ASP A 36 -3.13 -3.73 0.83
CA ASP A 36 -1.66 -3.73 0.87
C ASP A 36 -1.01 -4.29 -0.41
N SER A 37 -1.74 -5.11 -1.19
CA SER A 37 -1.26 -5.57 -2.49
C SER A 37 -1.19 -4.45 -3.54
N ALA A 38 -2.09 -3.46 -3.44
CA ALA A 38 -2.11 -2.28 -4.31
C ALA A 38 -1.23 -1.17 -3.76
N SER A 39 -1.30 -0.94 -2.46
CA SER A 39 -0.57 0.14 -1.80
C SER A 39 -0.47 -0.13 -0.30
N SER A 40 0.74 -0.05 0.24
CA SER A 40 1.00 0.03 1.68
C SER A 40 1.41 1.46 2.01
N ILE A 41 0.78 2.08 2.99
CA ILE A 41 1.04 3.49 3.38
C ILE A 41 1.57 3.52 4.80
N ASP A 42 2.24 4.62 5.16
CA ASP A 42 2.73 4.87 6.51
C ASP A 42 1.68 4.49 7.58
N PRO A 43 2.03 3.60 8.52
CA PRO A 43 1.10 3.03 9.48
C PRO A 43 0.60 4.05 10.51
N LEU A 44 1.30 5.17 10.74
CA LEU A 44 0.86 6.22 11.68
C LEU A 44 -0.34 6.98 11.15
N SER A 45 -0.59 6.95 9.84
CA SER A 45 -1.81 7.53 9.27
C SER A 45 -3.08 6.80 9.70
N GLY A 46 -2.98 5.56 10.16
CA GLY A 46 -4.14 4.73 10.53
C GLY A 46 -5.06 4.38 9.36
N ASN A 47 -4.72 4.76 8.13
CA ASN A 47 -5.62 4.66 6.97
C ASN A 47 -5.62 3.28 6.29
N GLY A 48 -4.70 2.38 6.66
CA GLY A 48 -4.52 1.10 5.96
C GLY A 48 -5.80 0.27 5.86
N VAL A 49 -6.50 0.07 7.00
CA VAL A 49 -7.75 -0.71 7.04
C VAL A 49 -8.85 -0.04 6.23
N PHE A 50 -9.03 1.28 6.38
CA PHE A 50 -10.04 2.02 5.63
C PHE A 50 -9.81 1.89 4.13
N GLN A 51 -8.58 2.11 3.66
CA GLN A 51 -8.25 2.00 2.24
C GLN A 51 -8.41 0.58 1.71
N ALA A 52 -7.98 -0.44 2.46
CA ALA A 52 -8.17 -1.83 2.08
C ALA A 52 -9.64 -2.20 1.92
N LEU A 53 -10.49 -1.77 2.85
CA LEU A 53 -11.94 -2.00 2.81
C LEU A 53 -12.60 -1.21 1.68
N SER A 54 -12.26 0.07 1.49
CA SER A 54 -12.78 0.89 0.39
C SER A 54 -12.45 0.28 -0.97
N MET A 55 -11.20 -0.14 -1.17
CA MET A 55 -10.74 -0.79 -2.41
C MET A 55 -11.44 -2.12 -2.65
N SER A 56 -11.54 -2.95 -1.61
CA SER A 56 -12.19 -4.28 -1.70
C SER A 56 -13.69 -4.16 -1.98
N SER A 57 -14.34 -3.13 -1.43
CA SER A 57 -15.78 -2.92 -1.61
C SER A 57 -16.14 -2.48 -3.03
N ILE A 58 -15.28 -1.66 -3.66
CA ILE A 58 -15.54 -1.16 -5.02
C ILE A 58 -15.08 -2.15 -6.11
N ALA A 59 -14.09 -2.99 -5.83
CA ALA A 59 -13.51 -3.92 -6.81
C ALA A 59 -14.54 -4.82 -7.53
N PRO A 60 -15.55 -5.42 -6.88
CA PRO A 60 -16.57 -6.22 -7.57
C PRO A 60 -17.40 -5.42 -8.57
N CYS A 61 -17.74 -4.16 -8.25
CA CYS A 61 -18.48 -3.28 -9.16
C CYS A 61 -17.65 -3.00 -10.41
N VAL A 62 -16.36 -2.66 -10.24
CA VAL A 62 -15.42 -2.43 -11.34
C VAL A 62 -15.28 -3.67 -12.22
N VAL A 63 -15.08 -4.85 -11.62
CA VAL A 63 -14.98 -6.12 -12.35
C VAL A 63 -16.26 -6.38 -13.15
N ASN A 64 -17.44 -6.17 -12.55
CA ASN A 64 -18.71 -6.36 -13.24
C ASN A 64 -18.86 -5.40 -14.43
N THR A 65 -18.44 -4.14 -14.30
CA THR A 65 -18.47 -3.17 -15.40
C THR A 65 -17.53 -3.55 -16.55
N ILE A 66 -16.36 -4.14 -16.26
CA ILE A 66 -15.41 -4.58 -17.28
C ILE A 66 -15.94 -5.82 -18.02
N LEU A 67 -16.56 -6.76 -17.31
CA LEU A 67 -17.07 -8.01 -17.89
C LEU A 67 -18.44 -7.88 -18.57
N ALA A 68 -19.24 -6.88 -18.19
CA ALA A 68 -20.56 -6.65 -18.77
C ALA A 68 -20.52 -5.84 -20.07
N ASN A 69 -19.38 -5.23 -20.41
CA ASN A 69 -19.09 -4.65 -21.72
C ASN A 69 -18.42 -5.69 -22.63
#